data_AF-A0A953EFB1-F1
#
_entry.id   AF-A0A953EFB1-F1
#
_cell.length_a   1.000
_cell.length_b   1.000
_cell.length_c   1.000
_cell.angle_alpha   90.00
_cell.angle_beta   90.00
_cell.angle_gamma   90.00
#
_symmetry.space_group_name_H-M   'P 1'
#
loop_
_entity.id
_entity.type
_entity.pdbx_description
1 polymer ?
#
loop_
_entity_poly.entity_id
_entity_poly.type
_entity_poly.pdbx_seq_one_letter_code
_entity_poly.pdbx_strand_id
1 'polypeptide(L)' 'WAAAYADAGLEPLPMPYQGMVSSPVMAAALAAGRADVWGGFAGQGLGMIHAVRPAAAVLVDIVNGAERELARVRTLLEG' A
#
# COMPACT_ATOMS: atom_id res chain seq x y z
N TRP A 1 17.91 1.51 -9.15
CA TRP A 1 17.41 2.30 -10.30
C TRP A 1 17.38 3.80 -10.00
N ALA A 2 16.93 4.24 -8.81
CA ALA A 2 16.88 5.65 -8.46
C ALA A 2 18.23 6.39 -8.60
N ALA A 3 19.35 5.77 -8.20
CA ALA A 3 20.69 6.33 -8.40
C ALA A 3 21.06 6.48 -9.88
N ALA A 4 20.89 5.42 -10.69
CA ALA A 4 21.18 5.46 -12.13
C ALA A 4 20.34 6.50 -12.89
N TYR A 5 19.11 6.78 -12.43
CA TYR A 5 18.28 7.84 -12.98
C TYR A 5 18.80 9.24 -12.62
N ALA A 6 19.22 9.45 -11.37
CA ALA A 6 19.83 10.70 -10.91
C ALA A 6 21.14 10.99 -11.65
N ASP A 7 21.97 9.97 -11.89
CA ASP A 7 23.25 10.10 -12.57
C ASP A 7 23.10 10.38 -14.09
N ALA A 8 21.96 10.02 -14.67
CA ALA A 8 21.71 10.18 -16.11
C ALA A 8 21.45 11.63 -16.54
N GLY A 9 21.24 12.57 -15.61
CA GLY A 9 20.98 13.98 -15.93
C GLY A 9 19.70 14.21 -16.75
N LEU A 10 18.77 13.25 -16.71
CA LEU A 10 17.52 13.31 -17.45
C LEU A 10 16.45 13.99 -16.62
N GLU A 11 15.78 14.98 -17.18
CA GLU A 11 14.63 15.55 -16.50
C GLU A 11 13.43 14.59 -16.52
N PRO A 12 12.70 14.47 -15.41
CA PRO A 12 11.48 13.69 -15.38
C PRO A 12 10.45 14.30 -16.29
N LEU A 13 9.77 13.43 -17.05
CA LEU A 13 8.58 13.84 -17.77
C LEU A 13 7.58 14.44 -16.78
N PRO A 14 6.81 15.49 -17.13
CA PRO A 14 5.76 15.96 -16.25
C PRO A 14 4.65 14.91 -16.16
N MET A 15 3.87 14.96 -15.07
CA MET A 15 2.63 14.20 -15.02
C MET A 15 1.66 14.68 -16.12
N PRO A 16 0.93 13.77 -16.79
CA PRO A 16 0.80 12.34 -16.52
C PRO A 16 1.75 11.44 -17.33
N TYR A 17 2.68 12.00 -18.11
CA TYR A 17 3.46 11.24 -19.10
C TYR A 17 4.37 10.18 -18.49
N GLN A 18 4.83 10.37 -17.25
CA GLN A 18 5.56 9.32 -16.52
C GLN A 18 4.74 8.04 -16.43
N GLY A 19 3.48 8.16 -15.98
CA GLY A 19 2.56 7.03 -15.85
C GLY A 19 2.19 6.41 -17.20
N MET A 20 2.04 7.24 -18.24
CA MET A 20 1.74 6.74 -19.59
C MET A 20 2.84 5.81 -20.12
N VAL A 21 4.11 6.12 -19.84
CA VAL A 21 5.25 5.30 -20.26
C VAL A 21 5.46 4.09 -19.35
N SER A 22 5.27 4.24 -18.03
CA SER A 22 5.55 3.16 -17.07
C SER A 22 4.44 2.12 -16.95
N SER A 23 3.17 2.49 -17.20
CA SER A 23 2.01 1.60 -16.96
C SER A 23 2.07 0.27 -17.71
N PRO A 24 2.46 0.19 -19.01
CA PRO A 24 2.55 -1.09 -19.70
C PRO A 24 3.58 -2.03 -19.07
N VAL A 25 4.73 -1.51 -18.62
CA VAL A 25 5.77 -2.29 -17.94
C VAL A 25 5.27 -2.78 -16.58
N MET A 26 4.62 -1.91 -15.82
CA MET A 26 4.00 -2.26 -14.54
C MET A 26 2.93 -3.34 -14.70
N ALA A 27 2.06 -3.23 -15.71
CA ALA A 27 1.03 -4.22 -16.01
C ALA A 27 1.64 -5.58 -16.39
N ALA A 28 2.69 -5.60 -17.23
CA ALA A 28 3.40 -6.82 -17.60
C ALA A 28 4.11 -7.47 -16.40
N ALA A 29 4.76 -6.68 -15.55
CA ALA A 29 5.41 -7.16 -14.32
C ALA A 29 4.39 -7.77 -13.35
N LEU A 30 3.23 -7.15 -13.18
CA LEU A 30 2.13 -7.68 -12.36
C LEU A 30 1.61 -9.01 -12.92
N ALA A 31 1.36 -9.07 -14.23
CA ALA A 31 0.88 -10.28 -14.90
C ALA A 31 1.89 -11.45 -14.80
N ALA A 32 3.19 -11.14 -14.78
CA ALA A 32 4.28 -12.11 -14.63
C ALA A 32 4.69 -12.39 -13.17
N GLY A 33 4.03 -11.79 -12.17
CA GLY A 33 4.37 -11.96 -10.75
C GLY A 33 5.75 -11.41 -10.36
N ARG A 34 6.29 -10.43 -11.10
CA ARG A 34 7.63 -9.84 -10.88
C ARG A 34 7.60 -8.72 -9.85
N ALA A 35 7.38 -9.09 -8.58
CA ALA A 35 7.38 -8.14 -7.46
C ALA A 35 8.71 -7.40 -7.27
N ASP A 36 9.81 -7.96 -7.76
CA ASP A 36 11.14 -7.33 -7.79
C ASP A 36 11.23 -6.17 -8.81
N VAL A 37 10.35 -6.15 -9.81
CA VAL A 37 10.20 -5.05 -10.77
C VAL A 37 9.08 -4.11 -10.33
N TRP A 38 7.93 -4.66 -9.94
CA TRP A 38 6.79 -3.89 -9.45
C TRP A 38 6.02 -4.60 -8.31
N GLY A 39 6.24 -4.15 -7.07
CA GLY A 39 5.61 -4.69 -5.85
C GLY A 39 4.20 -4.21 -5.49
N GLY A 40 3.57 -3.32 -6.26
CA GLY A 40 2.25 -2.75 -5.92
C GLY A 40 2.31 -1.49 -5.04
N PHE A 41 1.27 -0.66 -5.11
CA PHE A 41 1.17 0.53 -4.25
C PHE A 41 0.73 0.07 -2.86
N ALA A 42 1.40 0.55 -1.83
CA ALA A 42 1.07 0.22 -0.46
C ALA A 42 1.31 1.40 0.47
N GLY A 43 0.41 1.57 1.43
CA GLY A 43 0.58 2.52 2.53
C GLY A 43 1.51 1.96 3.61
N GLN A 44 1.95 2.82 4.53
CA GLN A 44 2.86 2.46 5.63
C GLN A 44 2.31 1.33 6.53
N GLY A 45 0.99 1.15 6.58
CA GLY A 45 0.35 0.08 7.35
C GLY A 45 0.49 -1.33 6.77
N LEU A 46 1.05 -1.50 5.56
CA LEU A 46 1.19 -2.82 4.93
C LEU A 46 1.94 -3.83 5.82
N GLY A 47 2.90 -3.38 6.61
CA GLY A 47 3.66 -4.25 7.52
C GLY A 47 2.82 -4.96 8.59
N MET A 48 1.59 -4.49 8.84
CA MET A 48 0.65 -5.10 9.79
C MET A 48 -0.26 -6.16 9.15
N ILE A 49 -0.18 -6.34 7.82
CA ILE A 49 -1.04 -7.29 7.10
C ILE A 49 -0.34 -8.65 7.03
N HIS A 50 -0.93 -9.66 7.68
CA HIS A 50 -0.36 -11.01 7.77
C HIS A 50 -1.17 -12.08 7.03
N ALA A 51 -2.34 -11.73 6.50
CA ALA A 51 -3.21 -12.69 5.80
C ALA A 51 -4.10 -11.98 4.78
N VAL A 52 -4.38 -12.70 3.69
CA VAL A 52 -5.41 -12.31 2.73
C VAL A 52 -6.77 -12.74 3.28
N ARG A 53 -7.71 -11.80 3.37
CA ARG A 53 -9.03 -12.01 3.97
C ARG A 53 -10.11 -11.35 3.10
N PRO A 54 -11.36 -11.84 3.13
CA PRO A 54 -12.47 -11.16 2.48
C PRO A 54 -12.66 -9.73 3.02
N ALA A 55 -12.97 -8.78 2.15
CA ALA A 55 -13.15 -7.38 2.53
C ALA A 55 -14.19 -7.19 3.65
N ALA A 56 -15.31 -7.94 3.59
CA ALA A 56 -16.33 -7.92 4.64
C ALA A 56 -15.78 -8.34 6.01
N ALA A 57 -14.91 -9.37 6.05
CA ALA A 57 -14.30 -9.83 7.29
C ALA A 57 -13.31 -8.79 7.86
N VAL A 58 -12.58 -8.08 6.99
CA VAL A 58 -11.70 -6.97 7.41
C VAL A 58 -12.52 -5.83 8.01
N LEU A 59 -13.63 -5.45 7.38
CA LEU A 59 -14.47 -4.36 7.89
C LEU A 59 -15.09 -4.70 9.25
N VAL A 60 -15.61 -5.91 9.42
CA VAL A 60 -16.15 -6.39 10.71
C VAL A 60 -15.08 -6.34 11.80
N ASP A 61 -13.84 -6.74 11.49
CA ASP A 61 -12.74 -6.71 12.45
C ASP A 61 -12.35 -5.29 12.86
N ILE A 62 -12.34 -4.35 11.91
CA ILE A 62 -12.11 -2.91 12.18
C ILE A 62 -13.18 -2.37 13.14
N VAL A 63 -14.46 -2.64 12.87
CA VAL A 63 -15.58 -2.15 13.71
C VAL A 63 -15.49 -2.75 15.11
N ASN A 64 -15.40 -4.07 15.21
CA ASN A 64 -15.33 -4.74 16.52
C ASN A 64 -14.07 -4.33 17.29
N GLY A 65 -12.95 -4.10 16.61
CA GLY A 65 -11.71 -3.59 17.20
C GLY A 65 -11.90 -2.20 17.80
N ALA A 66 -12.53 -1.30 17.06
CA ALA A 66 -12.84 0.04 17.55
C ALA A 66 -13.76 0.00 18.78
N GLU A 67 -14.84 -0.80 18.75
CA GLU A 67 -15.76 -0.95 19.88
C GLU A 67 -15.05 -1.44 21.15
N ARG A 68 -14.18 -2.46 21.02
CA ARG A 68 -13.40 -3.00 22.15
C ARG A 68 -12.48 -1.96 22.75
N GLU A 69 -11.72 -1.24 21.93
CA GLU A 69 -10.76 -0.24 22.42
C GLU A 69 -11.48 0.96 23.05
N LEU A 70 -12.59 1.41 22.48
CA LEU A 70 -13.39 2.50 23.07
C LEU A 70 -14.00 2.08 24.42
N ALA A 71 -14.50 0.85 24.54
CA ALA A 71 -15.01 0.34 25.81
C ALA A 71 -13.90 0.25 26.88
N ARG A 72 -12.72 -0.25 26.49
CA ARG A 72 -11.54 -0.31 27.38
C ARG A 72 -11.13 1.07 27.87
N VAL A 73 -11.03 2.05 26.97
CA VAL A 73 -10.67 3.43 27.33
C VAL A 73 -11.71 4.03 28.27
N ARG A 74 -13.01 3.82 28.02
CA ARG A 74 -14.06 4.27 28.92
C ARG A 74 -13.90 3.72 30.34
N THR A 75 -13.68 2.41 30.47
CA THR A 75 -13.45 1.79 31.80
C THR A 75 -12.22 2.34 32.51
N LEU A 76 -11.13 2.64 31.78
CA LEU A 76 -9.93 3.26 32.35
C LEU A 76 -10.15 4.70 32.82
N LEU A 77 -11.10 5.43 32.23
CA LEU A 77 -11.40 6.81 32.60
C LEU A 77 -12.44 6.92 33.72
N GLU A 78 -13.29 5.90 33.87
CA GLU A 78 -14.39 5.87 34.85
C GLU A 78 -14.04 5.13 36.16
N GLY A 79 -12.92 4.40 36.20
CA GLY A 79 -12.40 3.72 37.40
C GLY A 79 -11.26 4.47 38.07
#